data_AF-A0A821EUA8-F1
#
_entry.id   AF-A0A821EUA8-F1
#
_cell.length_a   1.000
_cell.length_b   1.000
_cell.length_c   1.000
_cell.angle_alpha   90.00
_cell.angle_beta   90.00
_cell.angle_gamma   90.00
#
_symmetry.space_group_name_H-M   'P 1'
#
loop_
_entity.id
_entity.type
_entity.pdbx_description
1 polymer ?
#
loop_
_entity_poly.entity_id
_entity_poly.type
_entity_poly.pdbx_seq_one_letter_code
_entity_poly.pdbx_strand_id
1 'polypeptide(L)'
;MLAAKPKGAPTETIPKKVFLNKGQAKLSGGASSNNMKNHGGPVMQGTINVYLIWYGNWGTNTAPNVIIPFLSGLKDTAWWAITTTYYQGTTQLKYAGNPVYKNSTNVLNTYGTSLSNANIQQIVSDSITSGVFPSDTNGVYFVLTSAEVTASSGFCTSYCGWHNHGTIGGKDIKYSFVGNPDRCINSCAAQTTSPNGNAGADGMANIIAHELTETVTDPDLNG
;
A
#
# COMPACT_ATOMS: atom_id res chain seq x y z
N MET A 1 29.55 5.71 23.62
CA MET A 1 29.17 7.09 23.22
C MET A 1 27.88 7.00 22.44
N LEU A 2 26.80 7.56 23.02
CA LEU A 2 25.47 7.59 22.42
C LEU A 2 25.51 8.46 21.15
N ALA A 3 25.02 7.93 20.03
CA ALA A 3 24.63 8.72 18.87
C ALA A 3 23.13 8.55 18.67
N ALA A 4 22.40 9.65 18.87
CA ALA A 4 20.98 9.77 18.60
C ALA A 4 20.69 9.45 17.13
N LYS A 5 19.68 8.62 16.86
CA LYS A 5 19.14 8.46 15.51
C LYS A 5 18.40 9.75 15.11
N PRO A 6 18.66 10.32 13.92
CA PRO A 6 17.99 11.52 13.45
C PRO A 6 16.52 11.24 13.10
N LYS A 7 15.62 12.15 13.48
CA LYS A 7 14.24 12.23 13.02
C LYS A 7 14.22 12.56 11.52
N GLY A 8 13.51 11.78 10.69
CA GLY A 8 13.16 12.21 9.32
C GLY A 8 13.34 11.23 8.14
N ALA A 9 13.18 9.91 8.32
CA ALA A 9 13.07 8.95 7.20
C ALA A 9 11.89 7.98 7.44
N PRO A 10 11.11 7.60 6.41
CA PRO A 10 9.85 6.86 6.58
C PRO A 10 10.09 5.43 7.05
N THR A 11 9.26 4.98 7.99
CA THR A 11 9.25 3.64 8.57
C THR A 11 8.38 2.69 7.75
N GLU A 12 8.95 1.51 7.52
CA GLU A 12 8.51 0.32 6.76
C GLU A 12 8.24 0.51 5.25
N THR A 13 9.04 -0.19 4.45
CA THR A 13 9.02 -0.18 2.98
C THR A 13 9.10 -1.63 2.53
N ILE A 14 8.39 -2.06 1.48
CA ILE A 14 8.64 -3.39 0.90
C ILE A 14 10.09 -3.50 0.45
N PRO A 15 10.95 -4.31 1.10
CA PRO A 15 12.29 -4.52 0.59
C PRO A 15 12.19 -5.36 -0.69
N LYS A 16 13.14 -5.15 -1.60
CA LYS A 16 13.24 -5.96 -2.83
C LYS A 16 13.15 -7.45 -2.51
N LYS A 17 12.24 -8.15 -3.20
CA LYS A 17 12.04 -9.60 -3.11
C LYS A 17 11.72 -10.12 -1.70
N VAL A 18 10.59 -9.73 -1.12
CA VAL A 18 9.91 -10.60 -0.14
C VAL A 18 9.05 -11.59 -0.91
N PHE A 19 9.62 -12.74 -1.28
CA PHE A 19 8.88 -13.82 -1.94
C PHE A 19 8.67 -14.98 -0.98
N LEU A 20 7.39 -15.29 -0.71
CA LEU A 20 7.01 -16.62 -0.26
C LEU A 20 7.20 -17.56 -1.46
N ASN A 21 8.20 -18.45 -1.38
CA ASN A 21 8.42 -19.47 -2.39
C ASN A 21 7.15 -20.32 -2.60
N LYS A 22 6.78 -20.57 -3.87
CA LYS A 22 5.74 -21.54 -4.23
C LYS A 22 6.09 -22.89 -3.61
N GLY A 23 5.24 -23.38 -2.69
CA GLY A 23 5.25 -24.79 -2.27
C GLY A 23 5.57 -25.13 -0.80
N GLN A 24 5.47 -24.22 0.18
CA GLN A 24 5.68 -24.58 1.60
C GLN A 24 4.51 -24.30 2.56
N ALA A 25 3.26 -24.27 2.09
CA ALA A 25 2.13 -24.50 2.98
C ALA A 25 2.01 -26.01 3.28
N LYS A 26 2.99 -26.56 4.01
CA LYS A 26 2.84 -27.88 4.63
C LYS A 26 2.06 -27.65 5.93
N LEU A 27 0.81 -28.10 5.98
CA LEU A 27 0.06 -28.22 7.24
C LEU A 27 0.73 -29.31 8.08
N SER A 28 1.79 -28.92 8.78
CA SER A 28 2.45 -29.73 9.80
C SER A 28 1.94 -29.22 11.14
N GLY A 29 0.93 -29.91 11.68
CA GLY A 29 0.45 -29.70 13.03
C GLY A 29 1.58 -29.90 14.04
N GLY A 30 2.00 -28.79 14.63
CA GLY A 30 2.86 -28.72 15.81
C GLY A 30 2.56 -27.39 16.46
N ALA A 31 1.91 -27.42 17.62
CA ALA A 31 1.60 -26.23 18.40
C ALA A 31 2.90 -25.65 19.00
N SER A 32 3.69 -24.94 18.19
CA SER A 32 4.48 -23.82 18.69
C SER A 32 3.60 -22.58 18.62
N SER A 33 3.60 -21.75 19.65
CA SER A 33 2.90 -20.47 19.66
C SER A 33 3.54 -19.49 18.66
N ASN A 34 3.34 -19.73 17.37
CA ASN A 34 3.63 -18.81 16.27
C ASN A 34 2.55 -17.72 16.21
N ASN A 35 2.18 -17.17 17.36
CA ASN A 35 1.16 -16.15 17.43
C ASN A 35 1.75 -14.86 16.88
N MET A 36 1.08 -14.28 15.88
CA MET A 36 1.32 -12.90 15.47
C MET A 36 1.15 -12.04 16.73
N LYS A 37 2.24 -11.36 17.11
CA LYS A 37 2.26 -10.53 18.31
C LYS A 37 1.68 -9.18 17.93
N ASN A 38 0.63 -8.80 18.61
CA ASN A 38 0.13 -7.45 18.58
C ASN A 38 1.00 -6.58 19.51
N HIS A 39 1.60 -5.50 19.00
CA HIS A 39 2.40 -4.59 19.82
C HIS A 39 1.62 -3.41 20.41
N GLY A 40 0.29 -3.40 20.22
CA GLY A 40 -0.63 -2.50 20.92
C GLY A 40 -1.00 -1.23 20.14
N GLY A 41 -0.55 -1.10 18.89
CA GLY A 41 -0.93 -0.02 17.99
C GLY A 41 -2.42 -0.03 17.61
N PRO A 42 -2.92 1.08 17.04
CA PRO A 42 -4.27 1.14 16.48
C PRO A 42 -4.39 0.24 15.25
N VAL A 43 -5.61 -0.14 14.89
CA VAL A 43 -5.93 -0.79 13.61
C VAL A 43 -7.09 -0.04 12.94
N MET A 44 -7.12 -0.01 11.61
CA MET A 44 -8.27 0.54 10.89
C MET A 44 -9.45 -0.44 10.99
N GLN A 45 -10.63 0.07 11.34
CA GLN A 45 -11.81 -0.75 11.62
C GLN A 45 -12.94 -0.56 10.60
N GLY A 46 -13.87 -1.52 10.55
CA GLY A 46 -15.09 -1.39 9.76
C GLY A 46 -14.84 -1.42 8.25
N THR A 47 -15.43 -0.47 7.51
CA THR A 47 -15.19 -0.34 6.07
C THR A 47 -14.06 0.65 5.81
N ILE A 48 -12.96 0.15 5.26
CA ILE A 48 -11.80 0.95 4.84
C ILE A 48 -11.97 1.33 3.37
N ASN A 49 -12.11 2.62 3.08
CA ASN A 49 -12.31 3.07 1.71
C ASN A 49 -10.98 3.17 0.96
N VAL A 50 -10.87 2.62 -0.24
CA VAL A 50 -9.64 2.69 -1.05
C VAL A 50 -9.86 3.62 -2.25
N TYR A 51 -9.00 4.64 -2.37
CA TYR A 51 -9.00 5.62 -3.46
C TYR A 51 -7.70 5.53 -4.25
N LEU A 52 -7.77 5.54 -5.58
CA LEU A 52 -6.58 5.41 -6.44
C LEU A 52 -6.28 6.69 -7.22
N ILE A 53 -5.04 7.16 -7.16
CA ILE A 53 -4.51 8.26 -7.95
C ILE A 53 -3.54 7.65 -8.96
N TRP A 54 -3.97 7.57 -10.22
CA TRP A 54 -3.13 7.15 -11.34
C TRP A 54 -2.27 8.34 -11.77
N TYR A 55 -1.06 8.41 -11.22
CA TYR A 55 -0.12 9.49 -11.47
C TYR A 55 0.82 9.16 -12.63
N GLY A 56 0.96 10.10 -13.57
CA GLY A 56 1.81 9.99 -14.74
C GLY A 56 1.05 9.62 -16.02
N ASN A 57 1.80 9.30 -17.08
CA ASN A 57 1.28 8.94 -18.39
C ASN A 57 1.03 7.43 -18.48
N TRP A 58 -0.20 7.03 -18.22
CA TRP A 58 -0.63 5.63 -18.33
C TRP A 58 -0.90 5.17 -19.76
N GLY A 59 -1.06 6.07 -20.73
CA GLY A 59 -1.27 5.74 -22.14
C GLY A 59 -2.31 4.63 -22.35
N THR A 60 -1.89 3.53 -23.00
CA THR A 60 -2.71 2.33 -23.22
C THR A 60 -2.43 1.21 -22.23
N ASN A 61 -1.73 1.49 -21.12
CA ASN A 61 -1.42 0.48 -20.11
C ASN A 61 -2.72 -0.03 -19.46
N THR A 62 -2.83 -1.35 -19.34
CA THR A 62 -4.04 -2.04 -18.87
C THR A 62 -4.08 -2.26 -17.37
N ALA A 63 -3.20 -1.63 -16.58
CA ALA A 63 -3.16 -1.80 -15.12
C ALA A 63 -4.51 -1.61 -14.40
N PRO A 64 -5.39 -0.66 -14.80
CA PRO A 64 -6.73 -0.56 -14.22
C PRO A 64 -7.55 -1.86 -14.36
N ASN A 65 -7.37 -2.64 -15.43
CA ASN A 65 -8.07 -3.91 -15.65
C ASN A 65 -7.60 -5.03 -14.71
N VAL A 66 -6.47 -4.84 -14.01
CA VAL A 66 -5.94 -5.80 -13.03
C VAL A 66 -6.21 -5.31 -11.62
N ILE A 67 -5.85 -4.05 -11.34
CA ILE A 67 -5.84 -3.49 -9.98
C ILE A 67 -7.25 -3.23 -9.45
N ILE A 68 -8.18 -2.73 -10.28
CA ILE A 68 -9.55 -2.44 -9.82
C ILE A 68 -10.31 -3.73 -9.49
N PRO A 69 -10.32 -4.78 -10.35
CA PRO A 69 -10.92 -6.06 -9.99
C PRO A 69 -10.25 -6.72 -8.78
N PHE A 70 -8.92 -6.64 -8.67
CA PHE A 70 -8.19 -7.15 -7.51
C PHE A 70 -8.70 -6.52 -6.21
N LEU A 71 -8.76 -5.18 -6.11
CA LEU A 71 -9.25 -4.48 -4.93
C LEU A 71 -10.74 -4.73 -4.66
N SER A 72 -11.56 -4.86 -5.71
CA SER A 72 -12.99 -5.11 -5.57
C SER A 72 -13.30 -6.50 -5.01
N GLY A 73 -12.45 -7.49 -5.32
CA GLY A 73 -12.58 -8.86 -4.82
C GLY A 73 -11.85 -9.14 -3.51
N LEU A 74 -10.94 -8.26 -3.07
CA LEU A 74 -9.99 -8.56 -2.00
C LEU A 74 -10.66 -8.91 -0.67
N LYS A 75 -11.69 -8.16 -0.27
CA LYS A 75 -12.35 -8.29 1.04
C LYS A 75 -12.95 -9.67 1.31
N ASP A 76 -13.34 -10.39 0.28
CA ASP A 76 -14.02 -11.69 0.39
C ASP A 76 -13.03 -12.87 0.28
N THR A 77 -11.73 -12.59 0.26
CA THR A 77 -10.69 -13.62 0.14
C THR A 77 -10.26 -14.16 1.52
N ALA A 78 -9.95 -15.46 1.57
CA ALA A 78 -9.31 -16.05 2.75
C ALA A 78 -7.95 -15.42 3.07
N TRP A 79 -7.26 -14.86 2.06
CA TRP A 79 -6.02 -14.13 2.26
C TRP A 79 -6.24 -12.84 3.05
N TRP A 80 -7.24 -12.03 2.68
CA TRP A 80 -7.56 -10.81 3.41
C TRP A 80 -8.07 -11.10 4.83
N ALA A 81 -8.79 -12.22 5.02
CA ALA A 81 -9.26 -12.64 6.34
C ALA A 81 -8.13 -12.83 7.37
N ILE A 82 -6.87 -12.96 6.96
CA ILE A 82 -5.73 -12.97 7.88
C ILE A 82 -5.62 -11.63 8.63
N THR A 83 -6.00 -10.52 8.02
CA THR A 83 -5.96 -9.19 8.67
C THR A 83 -6.88 -9.13 9.89
N THR A 84 -7.97 -9.91 9.94
CA THR A 84 -8.86 -9.97 11.10
C THR A 84 -8.25 -10.66 12.31
N THR A 85 -6.99 -11.12 12.22
CA THR A 85 -6.22 -11.60 13.38
C THR A 85 -5.50 -10.46 14.11
N TYR A 86 -5.37 -9.28 13.48
CA TYR A 86 -4.87 -8.07 14.11
C TYR A 86 -6.01 -7.32 14.79
N TYR A 87 -5.72 -6.78 15.97
CA TYR A 87 -6.70 -6.09 16.78
C TYR A 87 -6.07 -4.96 17.59
N GLN A 88 -6.88 -4.11 18.19
CA GLN A 88 -6.46 -3.22 19.28
C GLN A 88 -7.32 -3.48 20.52
N GLY A 89 -6.83 -3.06 21.69
CA GLY A 89 -7.55 -3.15 22.96
C GLY A 89 -7.37 -4.48 23.71
N THR A 90 -7.55 -4.43 25.03
CA THR A 90 -7.31 -5.56 25.95
C THR A 90 -8.60 -6.16 26.52
N THR A 91 -9.69 -5.37 26.59
CA THR A 91 -10.98 -5.78 27.16
C THR A 91 -12.05 -6.03 26.10
N GLN A 92 -12.03 -5.26 25.00
CA GLN A 92 -12.85 -5.48 23.82
C GLN A 92 -11.93 -5.45 22.61
N LEU A 93 -11.76 -6.61 21.98
CA LEU A 93 -10.90 -6.72 20.80
C LEU A 93 -11.57 -6.03 19.62
N LYS A 94 -10.80 -5.14 19.01
CA LYS A 94 -11.20 -4.28 17.90
C LYS A 94 -10.38 -4.67 16.69
N TYR A 95 -10.95 -5.46 15.79
CA TYR A 95 -10.22 -6.06 14.67
C TYR A 95 -10.10 -5.13 13.47
N ALA A 96 -9.10 -5.42 12.64
CA ALA A 96 -8.93 -4.83 11.32
C ALA A 96 -10.20 -4.99 10.45
N GLY A 97 -10.49 -3.97 9.66
CA GLY A 97 -11.66 -3.89 8.79
C GLY A 97 -11.48 -4.51 7.40
N ASN A 98 -12.49 -4.29 6.55
CA ASN A 98 -12.51 -4.73 5.16
C ASN A 98 -12.35 -3.56 4.18
N PRO A 99 -11.49 -3.70 3.16
CA PRO A 99 -11.28 -2.68 2.16
C PRO A 99 -12.41 -2.70 1.14
N VAL A 100 -12.79 -1.51 0.68
CA VAL A 100 -13.77 -1.32 -0.39
C VAL A 100 -13.22 -0.28 -1.35
N TYR A 101 -12.94 -0.71 -2.59
CA TYR A 101 -12.62 0.23 -3.66
C TYR A 101 -13.76 1.23 -3.86
N LYS A 102 -13.44 2.52 -3.90
CA LYS A 102 -14.43 3.60 -4.06
C LYS A 102 -14.35 4.24 -5.44
N ASN A 103 -13.26 4.92 -5.73
CA ASN A 103 -13.10 5.66 -6.97
C ASN A 103 -11.62 5.84 -7.31
N SER A 104 -11.35 6.31 -8.52
CA SER A 104 -10.00 6.67 -8.96
C SER A 104 -9.98 7.97 -9.77
N THR A 105 -8.79 8.56 -9.90
CA THR A 105 -8.55 9.75 -10.73
C THR A 105 -7.21 9.64 -11.45
N ASN A 106 -7.04 10.38 -12.54
CA ASN A 106 -5.79 10.46 -13.29
C ASN A 106 -5.13 11.83 -13.07
N VAL A 107 -3.83 11.84 -12.77
CA VAL A 107 -3.04 13.06 -12.56
C VAL A 107 -1.82 13.00 -13.46
N LEU A 108 -1.79 13.81 -14.52
CA LEU A 108 -0.71 13.78 -15.51
C LEU A 108 0.46 14.66 -15.09
N ASN A 109 1.50 14.06 -14.51
CA ASN A 109 2.84 14.64 -14.32
C ASN A 109 2.89 16.07 -13.73
N THR A 110 1.93 16.45 -12.88
CA THR A 110 1.83 17.82 -12.30
C THR A 110 3.01 18.20 -11.41
N TYR A 111 3.73 17.21 -10.89
CA TYR A 111 4.98 17.32 -10.12
C TYR A 111 6.19 16.76 -10.87
N GLY A 112 6.09 16.57 -12.18
CA GLY A 112 7.11 15.92 -13.01
C GLY A 112 7.18 14.40 -12.82
N THR A 113 8.22 13.78 -13.38
CA THR A 113 8.40 12.31 -13.37
C THR A 113 9.39 11.82 -12.30
N SER A 114 9.93 12.72 -11.47
CA SER A 114 10.78 12.38 -10.32
C SER A 114 10.17 12.98 -9.06
N LEU A 115 9.53 12.14 -8.26
CA LEU A 115 8.75 12.55 -7.11
C LEU A 115 9.54 12.39 -5.82
N SER A 116 9.57 13.45 -5.02
CA SER A 116 9.92 13.35 -3.60
C SER A 116 8.73 12.80 -2.79
N ASN A 117 8.98 12.32 -1.57
CA ASN A 117 7.90 11.93 -0.65
C ASN A 117 6.92 13.08 -0.37
N ALA A 118 7.42 14.32 -0.34
CA ALA A 118 6.58 15.51 -0.19
C ALA A 118 5.66 15.73 -1.41
N ASN A 119 6.15 15.46 -2.63
CA ASN A 119 5.28 15.53 -3.82
C ASN A 119 4.18 14.49 -3.76
N ILE A 120 4.48 13.27 -3.30
CA ILE A 120 3.49 12.19 -3.18
C ILE A 120 2.40 12.57 -2.17
N GLN A 121 2.77 13.10 -1.01
CA GLN A 121 1.79 13.62 -0.04
C GLN A 121 0.97 14.78 -0.63
N GLN A 122 1.60 15.68 -1.39
CA GLN A 122 0.91 16.80 -2.01
C GLN A 122 -0.08 16.35 -3.10
N ILE A 123 0.24 15.32 -3.88
CA ILE A 123 -0.68 14.72 -4.86
C ILE A 123 -1.97 14.21 -4.18
N VAL A 124 -1.85 13.58 -3.01
CA VAL A 124 -2.99 13.17 -2.19
C VAL A 124 -3.77 14.39 -1.69
N SER A 125 -3.06 15.38 -1.15
CA SER A 125 -3.65 16.64 -0.67
C SER A 125 -4.45 17.37 -1.76
N ASP A 126 -3.89 17.50 -2.97
CA ASP A 126 -4.54 18.16 -4.10
C ASP A 126 -5.79 17.40 -4.55
N SER A 127 -5.74 16.06 -4.55
CA SER A 127 -6.88 15.22 -4.91
C SER A 127 -8.04 15.35 -3.91
N ILE A 128 -7.74 15.58 -2.63
CA ILE A 128 -8.75 15.82 -1.59
C ILE A 128 -9.27 17.26 -1.66
N THR A 129 -8.38 18.24 -1.71
CA THR A 129 -8.74 19.68 -1.64
C THR A 129 -9.46 20.18 -2.90
N SER A 130 -9.20 19.58 -4.06
CA SER A 130 -9.95 19.82 -5.29
C SER A 130 -11.36 19.20 -5.29
N GLY A 131 -11.70 18.39 -4.28
CA GLY A 131 -13.00 17.72 -4.17
C GLY A 131 -13.14 16.46 -5.02
N VAL A 132 -12.08 16.00 -5.70
CA VAL A 132 -12.09 14.73 -6.45
C VAL A 132 -12.30 13.54 -5.50
N PHE A 133 -11.68 13.58 -4.34
CA PHE A 133 -11.91 12.62 -3.26
C PHE A 133 -12.39 13.31 -1.98
N PRO A 134 -13.18 12.61 -1.14
CA PRO A 134 -13.53 13.11 0.18
C PRO A 134 -12.30 13.22 1.08
N SER A 135 -12.41 14.00 2.15
CA SER A 135 -11.44 13.99 3.25
C SER A 135 -11.84 12.93 4.29
N ASP A 136 -11.52 11.68 3.97
CA ASP A 136 -11.89 10.45 4.68
C ASP A 136 -10.73 9.92 5.54
N THR A 137 -10.90 9.93 6.86
CA THR A 137 -9.90 9.45 7.85
C THR A 137 -9.90 7.94 8.01
N ASN A 138 -10.90 7.24 7.49
CA ASN A 138 -10.92 5.77 7.41
C ASN A 138 -10.67 5.28 5.97
N GLY A 139 -10.08 6.14 5.14
CA GLY A 139 -9.68 5.85 3.78
C GLY A 139 -8.18 5.72 3.60
N VAL A 140 -7.76 4.98 2.58
CA VAL A 140 -6.37 4.86 2.13
C VAL A 140 -6.27 5.37 0.70
N TYR A 141 -5.39 6.35 0.48
CA TYR A 141 -5.18 7.00 -0.82
C TYR A 141 -3.90 6.48 -1.45
N PHE A 142 -4.02 5.68 -2.50
CA PHE A 142 -2.87 5.13 -3.21
C PHE A 142 -2.45 6.05 -4.35
N VAL A 143 -1.20 6.51 -4.34
CA VAL A 143 -0.54 7.11 -5.50
C VAL A 143 0.14 5.99 -6.28
N LEU A 144 -0.51 5.58 -7.37
CA LEU A 144 -0.03 4.57 -8.30
C LEU A 144 0.70 5.30 -9.43
N THR A 145 2.00 5.06 -9.62
CA THR A 145 2.74 5.75 -10.67
C THR A 145 2.95 4.91 -11.92
N SER A 146 2.83 5.52 -13.10
CA SER A 146 3.20 4.88 -14.36
C SER A 146 4.71 4.62 -14.44
N ALA A 147 5.13 3.81 -15.41
CA ALA A 147 6.49 3.28 -15.47
C ALA A 147 7.59 4.34 -15.66
N GLU A 148 7.27 5.48 -16.27
CA GLU A 148 8.21 6.57 -16.49
C GLU A 148 8.45 7.44 -15.25
N VAL A 149 7.60 7.33 -14.23
CA VAL A 149 7.72 8.09 -12.97
C VAL A 149 8.55 7.32 -11.93
N THR A 150 9.45 8.02 -11.23
CA THR A 150 10.27 7.47 -10.14
C THR A 150 9.99 8.20 -8.83
N ALA A 151 9.96 7.49 -7.71
CA ALA A 151 10.12 8.11 -6.40
C ALA A 151 11.62 8.19 -6.06
N SER A 152 12.12 9.39 -5.85
CA SER A 152 13.56 9.67 -5.73
C SER A 152 14.19 9.15 -4.45
N SER A 153 13.38 8.76 -3.46
CA SER A 153 13.85 8.26 -2.17
C SER A 153 14.25 6.77 -2.17
N GLY A 154 14.07 6.05 -3.30
CA GLY A 154 14.58 4.69 -3.43
C GLY A 154 13.70 3.70 -4.19
N PHE A 155 12.74 4.15 -5.00
CA PHE A 155 11.96 3.24 -5.84
C PHE A 155 12.90 2.48 -6.79
N CYS A 156 12.66 1.16 -6.94
CA CYS A 156 13.50 0.23 -7.70
C CYS A 156 14.91 -0.02 -7.14
N THR A 157 15.35 0.68 -6.09
CA THR A 157 16.67 0.48 -5.45
C THR A 157 16.56 -0.10 -4.05
N SER A 158 15.60 0.41 -3.28
CA SER A 158 15.40 0.11 -1.87
C SER A 158 14.01 -0.49 -1.65
N TYR A 159 13.00 0.03 -2.35
CA TYR A 159 11.62 -0.37 -2.17
C TYR A 159 10.81 -0.37 -3.48
N CYS A 160 9.62 -0.95 -3.41
CA CYS A 160 8.65 -1.01 -4.51
C CYS A 160 7.35 -0.26 -4.20
N GLY A 161 7.02 -0.13 -2.91
CA GLY A 161 5.96 0.69 -2.37
C GLY A 161 6.31 1.08 -0.93
N TRP A 162 5.47 1.92 -0.36
CA TRP A 162 5.43 2.21 1.08
C TRP A 162 4.06 2.80 1.43
N HIS A 163 3.70 2.75 2.71
CA HIS A 163 2.57 3.47 3.26
C HIS A 163 3.02 4.47 4.33
N ASN A 164 2.20 5.49 4.57
CA ASN A 164 2.43 6.51 5.56
C ASN A 164 1.09 7.15 5.96
N HIS A 165 1.13 8.01 6.97
CA HIS A 165 0.04 8.90 7.30
C HIS A 165 0.53 10.35 7.43
N GLY A 166 -0.39 11.30 7.38
CA GLY A 166 -0.04 12.71 7.46
C GLY A 166 -1.24 13.59 7.73
N THR A 167 -0.98 14.74 8.33
CA THR A 167 -2.01 15.77 8.54
C THR A 167 -2.29 16.50 7.21
N ILE A 168 -3.42 16.21 6.58
CA ILE A 168 -3.90 16.83 5.35
C ILE A 168 -5.26 17.48 5.63
N GLY A 169 -5.38 18.78 5.41
CA GLY A 169 -6.61 19.52 5.72
C GLY A 169 -7.01 19.45 7.21
N GLY A 170 -6.04 19.34 8.12
CA GLY A 170 -6.26 19.24 9.57
C GLY A 170 -6.73 17.86 10.05
N LYS A 171 -6.74 16.85 9.19
CA LYS A 171 -7.12 15.47 9.52
C LYS A 171 -5.97 14.52 9.26
N ASP A 172 -5.94 13.44 10.03
CA ASP A 172 -4.99 12.37 9.81
C ASP A 172 -5.44 11.47 8.65
N ILE A 173 -4.64 11.46 7.58
CA ILE A 173 -4.94 10.78 6.32
C ILE A 173 -3.87 9.74 6.03
N LYS A 174 -4.30 8.52 5.73
CA LYS A 174 -3.44 7.37 5.41
C LYS A 174 -3.26 7.27 3.90
N TYR A 175 -2.04 7.15 3.43
CA TYR A 175 -1.76 7.12 2.00
C TYR A 175 -0.54 6.26 1.69
N SER A 176 -0.45 5.81 0.45
CA SER A 176 0.62 4.90 0.03
C SER A 176 1.15 5.28 -1.34
N PHE A 177 2.42 4.98 -1.57
CA PHE A 177 3.05 5.02 -2.88
C PHE A 177 3.19 3.60 -3.41
N VAL A 178 2.89 3.41 -4.70
CA VAL A 178 3.16 2.17 -5.43
C VAL A 178 3.72 2.52 -6.80
N GLY A 179 4.97 2.15 -7.03
CA GLY A 179 5.60 2.34 -8.31
C GLY A 179 5.35 1.17 -9.25
N ASN A 180 5.17 1.43 -10.54
CA ASN A 180 4.97 0.36 -11.54
C ASN A 180 6.26 -0.47 -11.76
N PRO A 181 6.25 -1.78 -11.44
CA PRO A 181 7.36 -2.69 -11.66
C PRO A 181 7.84 -2.83 -13.10
N ASP A 182 7.10 -2.42 -14.14
CA ASP A 182 7.59 -2.39 -15.53
C ASP A 182 8.93 -1.62 -15.64
N ARG A 183 9.16 -0.63 -14.76
CA ARG A 183 10.44 0.10 -14.67
C ARG A 183 11.61 -0.77 -14.21
N CYS A 184 11.36 -1.76 -13.36
CA CYS A 184 12.38 -2.54 -12.67
C CYS A 184 11.86 -3.94 -12.30
N ILE A 185 11.36 -4.67 -13.30
CA ILE A 185 10.55 -5.88 -13.12
C ILE A 185 11.26 -6.94 -12.25
N ASN A 186 12.58 -7.05 -12.39
CA ASN A 186 13.40 -8.00 -11.64
C ASN A 186 13.54 -7.69 -10.14
N SER A 187 13.22 -6.46 -9.73
CA SER A 187 13.26 -6.00 -8.34
C SER A 187 11.89 -5.99 -7.68
N CYS A 188 10.86 -5.60 -8.42
CA CYS A 188 9.53 -5.28 -7.88
C CYS A 188 8.39 -6.17 -8.39
N ALA A 189 8.69 -7.22 -9.16
CA ALA A 189 7.72 -8.26 -9.49
C ALA A 189 8.28 -9.65 -9.18
N ALA A 190 7.41 -10.53 -8.67
CA ALA A 190 7.74 -11.92 -8.38
C ALA A 190 7.96 -12.76 -9.63
N GLN A 191 7.26 -12.41 -10.70
CA GLN A 191 7.30 -13.11 -11.96
C GLN A 191 7.17 -12.10 -13.10
N THR A 192 7.86 -12.39 -14.19
CA THR A 192 7.79 -11.62 -15.44
C THR A 192 6.70 -12.15 -16.37
N THR A 193 6.30 -13.42 -16.20
CA THR A 193 5.15 -14.00 -16.89
C THR A 193 3.86 -13.62 -16.17
N SER A 194 3.02 -12.84 -16.84
CA SER A 194 1.77 -12.33 -16.26
C SER A 194 0.59 -13.26 -16.54
N PRO A 195 -0.20 -13.66 -15.53
CA PRO A 195 -1.52 -14.27 -15.74
C PRO A 195 -2.54 -13.31 -16.36
N ASN A 196 -2.34 -11.99 -16.25
CA ASN A 196 -3.27 -10.96 -16.71
C ASN A 196 -2.78 -10.21 -17.96
N GLY A 197 -1.69 -10.66 -18.59
CA GLY A 197 -1.05 -9.99 -19.73
C GLY A 197 -0.38 -8.65 -19.42
N ASN A 198 -0.19 -8.30 -18.14
CA ASN A 198 0.46 -7.09 -17.66
C ASN A 198 1.25 -7.37 -16.37
N ALA A 199 2.54 -7.69 -16.51
CA ALA A 199 3.38 -8.10 -15.40
C ALA A 199 3.66 -6.98 -14.40
N GLY A 200 3.78 -5.73 -14.87
CA GLY A 200 3.85 -4.55 -14.01
C GLY A 200 2.63 -4.45 -13.12
N ALA A 201 1.43 -4.51 -13.69
CA ALA A 201 0.19 -4.44 -12.92
C ALA A 201 0.01 -5.59 -11.91
N ASP A 202 0.44 -6.80 -12.26
CA ASP A 202 0.44 -7.93 -11.31
C ASP A 202 1.37 -7.69 -10.12
N GLY A 203 2.57 -7.15 -10.38
CA GLY A 203 3.48 -6.75 -9.32
C GLY A 203 2.91 -5.60 -8.48
N MET A 204 2.25 -4.62 -9.10
CA MET A 204 1.53 -3.56 -8.37
C MET A 204 0.42 -4.13 -7.49
N ALA A 205 -0.34 -5.12 -7.95
CA ALA A 205 -1.37 -5.76 -7.12
C ALA A 205 -0.76 -6.41 -5.86
N ASN A 206 0.41 -7.06 -5.99
CA ASN A 206 1.13 -7.60 -4.84
C ASN A 206 1.60 -6.50 -3.87
N ILE A 207 2.15 -5.40 -4.40
CA ILE A 207 2.58 -4.26 -3.59
C ILE A 207 1.38 -3.62 -2.89
N ILE A 208 0.28 -3.34 -3.59
CA ILE A 208 -0.96 -2.81 -3.02
C ILE A 208 -1.48 -3.70 -1.90
N ALA A 209 -1.49 -5.03 -2.10
CA ALA A 209 -1.93 -5.97 -1.08
C ALA A 209 -1.13 -5.83 0.22
N HIS A 210 0.19 -5.72 0.08
CA HIS A 210 1.11 -5.54 1.19
C HIS A 210 0.88 -4.20 1.89
N GLU A 211 1.00 -3.09 1.16
CA GLU A 211 0.87 -1.74 1.74
C GLU A 211 -0.51 -1.53 2.38
N LEU A 212 -1.57 -2.06 1.76
CA LEU A 212 -2.93 -1.98 2.33
C LEU A 212 -3.06 -2.82 3.61
N THR A 213 -2.41 -3.98 3.67
CA THR A 213 -2.43 -4.80 4.89
C THR A 213 -1.74 -4.05 6.02
N GLU A 214 -0.54 -3.54 5.79
CA GLU A 214 0.20 -2.80 6.81
C GLU A 214 -0.52 -1.52 7.22
N THR A 215 -1.05 -0.74 6.27
CA THR A 215 -1.85 0.46 6.59
C THR A 215 -3.06 0.12 7.46
N VAL A 216 -3.71 -1.01 7.22
CA VAL A 216 -4.89 -1.41 8.00
C VAL A 216 -4.50 -1.92 9.38
N THR A 217 -3.34 -2.55 9.53
CA THR A 217 -2.89 -3.15 10.80
C THR A 217 -1.99 -2.24 11.63
N ASP A 218 -1.40 -1.21 11.03
CA ASP A 218 -0.58 -0.17 11.66
C ASP A 218 -0.73 1.19 10.94
N PRO A 219 -1.93 1.81 11.00
CA PRO A 219 -2.25 3.04 10.25
C PRO A 219 -1.47 4.28 10.68
N ASP A 220 -0.77 4.22 11.82
CA ASP A 220 -0.09 5.35 12.48
C ASP A 220 1.41 5.07 12.67
N LEU A 221 1.93 3.97 12.10
CA LEU A 221 3.34 3.56 12.16
C LEU A 221 3.92 3.46 13.58
N ASN A 222 3.13 2.94 14.51
CA ASN A 222 3.47 2.88 15.93
C ASN A 222 3.12 1.55 16.62
N GLY A 223 2.74 0.54 15.83
CA GLY A 223 2.32 -0.78 16.30
C GLY A 223 3.33 -1.90 16.13
#